data_AF-A0A256G1F5-F1
#
_entry.id   AF-A0A256G1F5-F1
#
_cell.length_a   1.000
_cell.length_b   1.000
_cell.length_c   1.000
_cell.angle_alpha   90.00
_cell.angle_beta   90.00
_cell.angle_gamma   90.00
#
_symmetry.space_group_name_H-M   'P 1'
#
loop_
_entity.id
_entity.type
_entity.pdbx_description
1 polymer ?
#
loop_
_entity_poly.entity_id
_entity_poly.type
_entity_poly.pdbx_seq_one_letter_code
_entity_poly.pdbx_strand_id
1 'polypeptide(L)' 'MPAICVNVRYAKVPLDIAANKTDANDAYGFSQLAEGGFFREVRVKGFDSTFTRTIVVARTLLAGITIELSNRTRAVMKTL' A
#
# COMPACT_ATOMS: atom_id res chain seq x y z
N MET A 1 -13.66 12.41 9.09
CA MET A 1 -13.59 12.74 7.65
C MET A 1 -12.61 11.80 6.98
N PRO A 2 -12.79 11.40 5.70
CA PRO A 2 -11.80 10.60 4.99
C PRO A 2 -10.47 11.39 4.87
N ALA A 3 -9.34 10.71 5.03
CA ALA A 3 -8.03 11.31 4.78
C ALA A 3 -7.80 11.44 3.27
N ILE A 4 -7.36 12.61 2.82
CA ILE A 4 -6.96 12.85 1.42
C ILE A 4 -5.45 12.59 1.33
N CYS A 5 -5.05 11.66 0.46
CA CYS A 5 -3.64 11.33 0.28
C CYS A 5 -3.04 12.19 -0.84
N VAL A 6 -1.99 12.95 -0.52
CA VAL A 6 -1.33 13.86 -1.46
C VAL A 6 -0.09 13.21 -2.08
N ASN A 7 0.16 13.46 -3.36
CA ASN A 7 1.36 13.03 -4.04
C ASN A 7 2.60 13.74 -3.47
N VAL A 8 3.45 12.98 -2.80
CA VAL A 8 4.68 13.49 -2.16
C VAL A 8 5.61 14.21 -3.14
N ARG A 9 5.72 13.75 -4.40
CA ARG A 9 6.61 14.38 -5.38
C ARG A 9 6.11 15.75 -5.81
N TYR A 10 4.79 15.89 -5.97
CA TYR A 10 4.18 17.17 -6.32
C TYR A 10 4.22 18.16 -5.16
N ALA A 11 3.97 17.69 -3.93
CA ALA A 11 4.03 18.55 -2.75
C ALA A 11 5.46 18.95 -2.39
N LYS A 12 6.44 18.07 -2.61
CA LYS A 12 7.83 18.33 -2.26
C LYS A 12 8.44 19.51 -3.01
N VAL A 13 8.12 19.70 -4.30
CA VAL A 13 8.69 20.77 -5.13
C VAL A 13 8.47 22.17 -4.52
N PRO A 14 7.24 22.59 -4.17
CA PRO A 14 7.02 23.88 -3.52
C PRO A 14 7.51 23.90 -2.06
N LEU A 15 7.43 22.79 -1.34
CA LEU A 15 7.87 22.73 0.07
C LEU A 15 9.39 22.82 0.23
N ASP A 16 10.16 22.31 -0.73
CA ASP A 16 11.63 22.37 -0.71
C ASP A 16 12.18 23.80 -0.86
N ILE A 17 11.35 24.79 -1.24
CA ILE A 17 11.71 26.21 -1.36
C ILE A 17 11.81 26.88 0.03
N ALA A 18 11.24 26.26 1.08
CA ALA A 18 11.28 26.80 2.43
C ALA A 18 12.73 26.93 2.94
N ALA A 19 13.08 28.12 3.43
CA ALA A 19 14.43 28.42 3.93
C ALA A 19 14.83 27.59 5.16
N ASN A 20 13.85 27.15 5.96
CA ASN A 20 14.06 26.27 7.11
C ASN A 20 13.05 25.11 7.09
N LYS A 21 13.55 23.88 7.21
CA LYS A 21 12.75 22.66 7.21
C LYS A 21 12.43 22.24 8.64
N THR A 22 11.16 22.40 9.01
CA THR A 22 10.60 21.95 10.28
C THR A 22 9.21 21.38 10.01
N ASP A 23 8.74 20.45 10.85
CA ASP A 23 7.41 19.85 10.68
C ASP A 23 6.29 20.91 10.69
N ALA A 24 6.47 22.00 11.46
CA ALA A 24 5.53 23.12 11.51
C ALA A 24 5.48 23.91 10.19
N ASN A 25 6.63 24.17 9.56
CA ASN A 25 6.70 24.87 8.28
C ASN A 25 6.15 23.99 7.15
N ASP A 26 6.44 22.69 7.16
CA ASP A 26 5.90 21.74 6.19
C ASP A 26 4.37 21.67 6.30
N ALA A 27 3.82 21.57 7.53
CA ALA A 27 2.38 21.60 7.76
C ALA A 27 1.72 22.88 7.25
N TYR A 28 2.35 24.04 7.48
CA TYR A 28 1.87 25.33 6.97
C TYR A 28 1.97 25.42 5.43
N GLY A 29 3.01 24.86 4.83
CA GLY A 29 3.11 24.76 3.38
C GLY A 29 2.03 23.85 2.81
N PHE A 30 1.74 22.71 3.44
CA PHE A 30 0.65 21.82 3.05
C PHE A 30 -0.72 22.49 3.14
N SER A 31 -0.98 23.32 4.16
CA SER A 31 -2.26 24.04 4.26
C SER A 31 -2.45 25.03 3.12
N GLN A 32 -1.40 25.78 2.75
CA GLN A 32 -1.45 26.69 1.59
C GLN A 32 -1.68 25.94 0.27
N LEU A 33 -1.03 24.79 0.09
CA LEU A 33 -1.25 23.94 -1.09
C LEU A 33 -2.68 23.40 -1.14
N ALA A 34 -3.26 23.04 0.01
CA ALA A 34 -4.64 22.57 0.10
C ALA A 34 -5.65 23.68 -0.19
N GLU A 35 -5.48 24.87 0.41
CA GLU A 35 -6.34 26.04 0.20
C GLU A 35 -6.34 26.51 -1.26
N GLY A 36 -5.17 26.50 -1.91
CA GLY A 36 -5.04 26.86 -3.32
C GLY A 36 -5.39 25.73 -4.31
N GLY A 37 -5.71 24.52 -3.83
CA GLY A 37 -5.93 23.36 -4.68
C GLY A 37 -4.69 22.88 -5.45
N PHE A 38 -3.49 23.29 -5.02
CA PHE A 38 -2.20 22.95 -5.64
C PHE A 38 -1.65 21.62 -5.13
N PHE A 39 -2.48 20.58 -5.14
CA PHE A 39 -2.06 19.23 -4.79
C PHE A 39 -2.61 18.22 -5.78
N ARG A 40 -1.90 17.11 -5.93
CA ARG A 40 -2.40 15.95 -6.67
C ARG A 40 -2.82 14.88 -5.68
N GLU A 41 -4.10 14.59 -5.61
CA GLU A 41 -4.59 13.43 -4.86
C GLU A 41 -4.07 12.13 -5.47
N VAL A 42 -3.70 11.18 -4.63
CA VAL A 42 -3.25 9.85 -5.03
C VAL A 42 -4.14 8.83 -4.36
N ARG A 43 -4.68 7.92 -5.17
CA ARG A 43 -5.39 6.77 -4.67
C ARG A 43 -4.41 5.85 -3.94
N VAL A 44 -4.55 5.77 -2.63
CA VAL A 44 -3.87 4.76 -1.83
C VAL A 44 -4.67 3.46 -1.83
N LYS A 45 -3.96 2.35 -1.68
CA LYS A 45 -4.59 1.05 -1.56
C LYS A 45 -5.33 1.00 -0.22
N GLY A 46 -6.66 0.85 -0.27
CA GLY A 46 -7.49 0.77 0.93
C GLY A 46 -7.21 -0.49 1.75
N PHE A 47 -7.51 -0.44 3.05
CA PHE A 47 -7.34 -1.56 3.95
C PHE A 47 -8.06 -2.82 3.44
N ASP A 48 -9.34 -2.71 3.06
CA ASP A 48 -10.13 -3.84 2.56
C ASP A 48 -9.49 -4.49 1.35
N SER A 49 -9.00 -3.70 0.39
CA SER A 49 -8.33 -4.23 -0.81
C SER A 49 -7.02 -4.96 -0.48
N THR A 50 -6.34 -4.58 0.61
CA THR A 50 -5.16 -5.29 1.10
C THR A 50 -5.56 -6.55 1.83
N PHE A 51 -6.56 -6.47 2.70
CA PHE A 51 -7.11 -7.60 3.44
C PHE A 51 -7.62 -8.71 2.51
N THR A 52 -8.45 -8.38 1.52
CA THR A 52 -8.95 -9.33 0.51
C THR A 52 -7.80 -9.97 -0.25
N ARG A 53 -6.81 -9.20 -0.70
CA ARG A 53 -5.65 -9.74 -1.40
C ARG A 53 -4.87 -10.72 -0.52
N THR A 54 -4.66 -10.40 0.75
CA THR A 54 -3.96 -11.27 1.70
C THR A 54 -4.69 -12.60 1.89
N ILE A 55 -6.01 -12.56 2.05
CA ILE A 55 -6.82 -13.79 2.19
C ILE A 55 -6.74 -14.64 0.92
N VAL A 56 -6.85 -14.03 -0.26
CA VAL A 56 -6.75 -14.76 -1.54
C VAL A 56 -5.39 -15.45 -1.66
N VAL A 57 -4.30 -14.75 -1.34
CA VAL A 57 -2.94 -15.32 -1.35
C VAL A 57 -2.84 -16.48 -0.34
N ALA A 58 -3.29 -16.29 0.90
CA ALA A 58 -3.28 -17.34 1.91
C ALA A 58 -4.05 -18.59 1.46
N ARG A 59 -5.23 -18.42 0.86
CA ARG A 59 -6.03 -19.53 0.32
C ARG A 59 -5.29 -20.26 -0.79
N THR A 60 -4.67 -19.54 -1.73
CA THR A 60 -3.92 -20.16 -2.83
C THR A 60 -2.73 -20.97 -2.32
N LEU A 61 -2.01 -20.46 -1.31
CA LEU A 61 -0.90 -21.18 -0.69
C LEU A 61 -1.38 -22.47 -0.01
N LEU A 62 -2.45 -22.40 0.78
CA LEU A 62 -3.01 -23.57 1.45
C LEU A 62 -3.50 -24.61 0.44
N ALA A 63 -4.19 -24.19 -0.62
CA ALA A 63 -4.61 -25.09 -1.69
C ALA A 63 -3.40 -25.77 -2.35
N GLY A 64 -2.34 -25.02 -2.66
CA GLY A 64 -1.09 -25.56 -3.18
C GLY A 64 -0.47 -26.62 -2.27
N ILE A 65 -0.36 -26.34 -0.96
CA ILE A 65 0.17 -27.28 0.04
C ILE A 65 -0.66 -28.57 0.08
N THR A 66 -1.99 -28.47 0.05
CA THR A 66 -2.86 -29.66 0.08
C THR A 66 -2.67 -30.55 -1.15
N ILE A 67 -2.49 -29.95 -2.32
CA ILE A 67 -2.22 -30.67 -3.56
C ILE A 67 -0.83 -31.32 -3.51
N GLU A 68 0.18 -30.58 -3.08
CA GLU A 68 1.56 -31.09 -2.95
C GLU A 68 1.61 -32.30 -2.01
N LEU A 69 0.97 -32.20 -0.84
CA LEU A 69 0.91 -33.29 0.14
C LEU A 69 0.22 -34.52 -0.45
N SER A 70 -0.90 -34.34 -1.15
CA SER A 70 -1.65 -35.43 -1.81
C SER A 70 -0.84 -36.11 -2.92
N ASN A 71 -0.05 -35.32 -3.67
CA ASN A 71 0.83 -35.86 -4.69
C ASN A 71 1.99 -36.65 -4.07
N ARG A 72 2.54 -36.15 -2.95
CA ARG A 72 3.63 -36.79 -2.23
C ARG A 72 3.21 -38.12 -1.62
N THR A 73 2.04 -38.21 -0.99
CA THR A 73 1.50 -39.48 -0.48
C THR A 73 1.29 -40.50 -1.60
N ARG A 74 0.73 -40.08 -2.74
CA ARG A 74 0.58 -40.94 -3.92
C ARG A 74 1.92 -41.42 -4.48
N ALA A 75 2.93 -40.56 -4.52
CA ALA A 75 4.25 -40.93 -5.01
C ALA A 75 4.87 -42.02 -4.13
N VAL A 76 4.80 -41.88 -2.80
CA VAL A 76 5.29 -42.89 -1.84
C VAL A 76 4.57 -44.24 -2.03
N MET A 77 3.25 -44.23 -2.16
CA MET A 77 2.43 -45.43 -2.40
C MET A 77 2.74 -46.15 -3.72
N LYS A 78 3.35 -45.48 -4.70
CA LYS A 78 3.76 -46.12 -5.97
C LYS A 78 5.14 -46.76 -5.89
N THR A 79 5.96 -46.31 -4.95
CA THR A 79 7.35 -46.77 -4.77
C THR A 79 7.49 -47.87 -3.73
N LEU A 80 6.45 -48.11 -2.93
CA LEU A 80 6.27 -49.30 -2.10
C LEU A 80 5.56 -50.38 -2.92
#